data_AF-A0A1H5PU87-F1
#
_entry.id   AF-A0A1H5PU87-F1
#
_cell.length_a   1.000
_cell.length_b   1.000
_cell.length_c   1.000
_cell.angle_alpha   90.00
_cell.angle_beta   90.00
_cell.angle_gamma   90.00
#
_symmetry.space_group_name_H-M   'P 1'
#
loop_
_entity.id
_entity.type
_entity.pdbx_description
1 polymer ?
#
loop_
_entity_poly.entity_id
_entity_poly.type
_entity_poly.pdbx_seq_one_letter_code
_entity_poly.pdbx_strand_id
1 'polypeptide(L)' 'MSLNHSDETHRNLLARVPGVTGRELPEWFAALEAGPSFLRFDDRVRWLRDEHGLAHGHATAIVHEADLRRAARNFG' A
#
# COMPACT_ATOMS: atom_id res chain seq x y z
N MET A 1 -13.21 -1.27 -24.34
CA MET A 1 -12.05 -2.06 -23.88
C MET A 1 -11.09 -1.13 -23.14
N SER A 2 -11.16 -1.04 -21.82
CA SER A 2 -10.26 -0.18 -21.04
C SER A 2 -10.30 -0.65 -19.59
N LEU A 3 -9.14 -1.00 -19.01
CA LEU A 3 -8.78 -1.00 -17.57
C LEU A 3 -7.67 -2.03 -17.20
N ASN A 4 -7.21 -2.89 -18.12
CA ASN A 4 -6.15 -3.87 -17.78
C ASN A 4 -4.76 -3.28 -17.51
N HIS A 5 -4.45 -2.07 -18.02
CA HIS A 5 -3.13 -1.46 -17.81
C HIS A 5 -2.93 -0.92 -16.39
N SER A 6 -4.00 -0.52 -15.70
CA SER A 6 -3.90 0.03 -14.35
C SER A 6 -3.48 -1.05 -13.35
N ASP A 7 -4.00 -2.26 -13.52
CA ASP A 7 -3.67 -3.43 -12.68
C ASP A 7 -2.21 -3.89 -12.88
N GLU A 8 -1.76 -3.96 -14.13
CA GLU A 8 -0.39 -4.35 -14.44
C GLU A 8 0.63 -3.31 -13.97
N THR A 9 0.30 -2.02 -14.11
CA THR A 9 1.12 -0.93 -13.58
C THR A 9 1.17 -0.98 -12.05
N HIS A 10 0.04 -1.22 -11.39
CA HIS A 10 -0.05 -1.37 -9.94
C HIS A 10 0.82 -2.54 -9.45
N ARG A 11 0.72 -3.72 -10.08
CA ARG A 11 1.54 -4.89 -9.72
C ARG A 11 3.03 -4.61 -9.93
N ASN A 12 3.41 -3.96 -11.03
CA ASN A 12 4.79 -3.55 -11.26
C ASN A 12 5.31 -2.56 -10.20
N LEU A 13 4.46 -1.63 -9.74
CA LEU A 13 4.81 -0.72 -8.65
C LEU A 13 5.03 -1.48 -7.34
N LEU A 14 4.13 -2.39 -6.98
CA LEU A 14 4.24 -3.23 -5.79
C LEU A 14 5.49 -4.12 -5.81
N ALA A 15 5.79 -4.75 -6.94
CA ALA A 15 6.98 -5.59 -7.11
C ALA A 15 8.29 -4.81 -6.89
N ARG A 16 8.28 -3.48 -7.14
CA ARG A 16 9.45 -2.60 -6.95
C ARG A 16 9.57 -2.04 -5.54
N VAL A 17 8.51 -2.05 -4.73
CA VAL A 17 8.52 -1.58 -3.34
C VAL A 17 9.67 -2.19 -2.52
N PRO A 18 9.86 -3.52 -2.47
CA PRO A 18 10.94 -4.11 -1.67
C PRO A 18 12.34 -3.70 -2.15
N GLY A 19 12.54 -3.54 -3.46
CA GLY A 19 13.81 -3.08 -4.00
C GLY A 19 14.11 -1.61 -3.69
N VAL A 20 13.08 -0.76 -3.64
CA VAL A 20 13.24 0.70 -3.40
C VAL A 20 13.28 1.01 -1.90
N THR A 21 12.52 0.28 -1.11
CA THR A 21 12.29 0.60 0.31
C THR A 21 13.01 -0.32 1.28
N GLY A 22 13.56 -1.43 0.78
CA GLY A 22 14.26 -2.43 1.58
C GLY A 22 13.35 -3.28 2.47
N ARG A 23 12.02 -3.15 2.35
CA ARG A 23 11.03 -3.93 3.11
C ARG A 23 9.97 -4.53 2.20
N GLU A 24 9.54 -5.74 2.53
CA GLU A 24 8.51 -6.44 1.76
C GLU A 24 7.11 -5.85 2.01
N LEU A 25 6.21 -6.03 1.04
CA LEU A 25 4.80 -5.63 1.18
C LEU A 25 4.13 -6.14 2.46
N PRO A 26 4.26 -7.42 2.88
CA PRO A 26 3.75 -7.87 4.17
C PRO A 26 4.30 -7.10 5.37
N GLU A 27 5.56 -6.64 5.34
CA GLU A 27 6.10 -5.80 6.40
C GLU A 27 5.47 -4.41 6.41
N TRP A 28 5.17 -3.85 5.23
CA TRP A 28 4.41 -2.60 5.12
C TRP A 28 3.00 -2.72 5.67
N PHE A 29 2.32 -3.84 5.40
CA PHE A 29 1.01 -4.11 5.97
C PHE A 29 1.10 -4.22 7.50
N ALA A 30 2.08 -4.95 8.02
CA ALA A 30 2.31 -5.06 9.46
C ALA A 30 2.65 -3.69 10.09
N ALA A 31 3.45 -2.86 9.41
CA ALA A 31 3.76 -1.50 9.85
C ALA A 31 2.51 -0.61 9.87
N LEU A 32 1.59 -0.75 8.90
CA LEU A 32 0.29 -0.09 8.90
C LEU A 32 -0.66 -0.61 9.99
N GLU A 33 -0.54 -1.88 10.41
CA GLU A 33 -1.31 -2.43 11.54
C GLU A 33 -0.74 -2.01 12.89
N ALA A 34 0.58 -1.92 13.01
CA ALA A 34 1.28 -1.48 14.22
C ALA A 34 1.28 0.06 14.38
N GLY A 35 1.23 0.77 13.27
CA GLY A 35 1.24 2.23 13.21
C GLY A 35 -0.13 2.86 13.50
N PRO A 36 -0.28 4.16 13.22
CA PRO A 36 -1.52 4.87 13.48
C PRO A 36 -2.66 4.26 12.68
N SER A 37 -3.76 3.94 13.35
CA SER A 37 -4.99 3.45 12.71
C SER A 37 -5.75 4.60 12.03
N PHE A 38 -5.15 5.17 10.98
CA PHE A 38 -5.81 6.18 10.17
C PHE A 38 -7.08 5.60 9.54
N LEU A 39 -8.19 6.33 9.67
CA LEU A 39 -9.47 5.98 9.08
C LEU A 39 -9.49 6.25 7.57
N ARG A 40 -8.71 7.22 7.10
CA ARG A 40 -8.72 7.67 5.71
C ARG A 40 -7.54 7.08 4.94
N PHE A 41 -7.82 6.73 3.68
CA PHE A 41 -6.83 6.25 2.73
C PHE A 41 -5.68 7.26 2.50
N ASP A 42 -6.03 8.53 2.24
CA ASP A 42 -5.05 9.59 1.97
C ASP A 42 -4.07 9.80 3.13
N ASP A 43 -4.55 9.72 4.37
CA ASP A 43 -3.70 9.88 5.56
C ASP A 43 -2.68 8.74 5.69
N ARG A 44 -3.06 7.50 5.40
CA ARG A 44 -2.12 6.37 5.35
C ARG A 44 -1.06 6.55 4.26
N VAL A 45 -1.49 7.03 3.09
CA VAL A 45 -0.56 7.32 1.98
C VAL A 45 0.39 8.44 2.39
N ARG A 46 -0.11 9.52 2.99
CA ARG A 46 0.73 10.63 3.48
C ARG A 46 1.72 10.15 4.53
N TRP A 47 1.31 9.35 5.50
CA TRP A 47 2.19 8.81 6.53
C TRP A 47 3.33 7.96 5.94
N LEU A 48 3.02 7.04 5.02
CA LEU A 48 4.05 6.25 4.33
C LEU A 48 5.04 7.12 3.55
N ARG A 49 4.57 8.23 2.98
CA ARG A 49 5.44 9.16 2.24
C ARG A 49 6.32 9.99 3.18
N ASP A 50 5.76 10.47 4.27
CA ASP A 50 6.44 11.39 5.20
C ASP A 50 7.41 10.63 6.12
N GLU A 51 6.96 9.51 6.70
CA GLU A 51 7.72 8.69 7.62
C GLU A 51 8.78 7.82 6.91
N HIS A 52 8.42 7.27 5.74
CA HIS A 52 9.23 6.27 5.05
C HIS A 52 9.76 6.71 3.68
N GLY A 53 9.48 7.95 3.26
CA GLY A 53 9.98 8.49 1.99
C GLY A 53 9.43 7.79 0.75
N LEU A 54 8.30 7.08 0.86
CA LEU A 54 7.72 6.35 -0.26
C LEU A 54 7.25 7.30 -1.37
N ALA A 55 7.37 6.86 -2.63
CA ALA A 55 6.75 7.58 -3.74
C ALA A 55 5.22 7.45 -3.65
N HIS A 56 4.49 8.46 -4.14
CA HIS A 56 3.04 8.49 -4.07
C HIS A 56 2.39 7.25 -4.70
N GLY A 57 2.87 6.79 -5.87
CA GLY A 57 2.35 5.58 -6.51
C GLY A 57 2.57 4.30 -5.69
N HIS A 58 3.73 4.15 -5.05
CA HIS A 58 4.02 3.00 -4.19
C HIS A 58 3.18 3.03 -2.92
N ALA A 59 3.08 4.18 -2.25
CA ALA A 59 2.29 4.33 -1.04
C ALA A 59 0.80 4.05 -1.31
N THR A 60 0.22 4.60 -2.37
CA THR A 60 -1.16 4.34 -2.79
C THR A 60 -1.38 2.84 -3.06
N ALA A 61 -0.47 2.20 -3.77
CA ALA A 61 -0.57 0.77 -4.09
C ALA A 61 -0.56 -0.12 -2.83
N ILE A 62 0.31 0.19 -1.87
CA ILE A 62 0.42 -0.53 -0.59
C ILE A 62 -0.88 -0.35 0.22
N VAL A 63 -1.35 0.89 0.40
CA VAL A 63 -2.53 1.15 1.22
C VAL A 63 -3.78 0.48 0.63
N HIS A 64 -3.90 0.45 -0.69
CA HIS A 64 -5.02 -0.19 -1.39
C HIS A 64 -5.08 -1.70 -1.11
N GLU A 65 -3.95 -2.40 -1.26
CA GLU A 65 -3.86 -3.82 -0.92
C GLU A 65 -4.11 -4.11 0.56
N ALA A 66 -3.61 -3.24 1.45
CA ALA A 66 -3.84 -3.36 2.88
C ALA A 66 -5.33 -3.25 3.22
N ASP A 67 -6.04 -2.32 2.57
CA ASP A 67 -7.46 -2.10 2.78
C ASP A 67 -8.31 -3.27 2.25
N LEU A 68 -8.01 -3.75 1.03
CA LEU A 68 -8.63 -4.95 0.47
C LEU A 68 -8.47 -6.16 1.39
N ARG A 69 -7.27 -6.36 1.93
CA ARG A 69 -6.98 -7.47 2.84
C ARG A 69 -7.68 -7.31 4.19
N ARG A 70 -7.77 -6.09 4.73
CA ARG A 70 -8.53 -5.80 5.95
C ARG A 70 -10.03 -6.01 5.75
N ALA A 71 -10.59 -5.54 4.63
CA ALA A 71 -11.98 -5.77 4.27
C ALA A 71 -12.25 -7.27 4.17
N ALA A 72 -11.42 -8.04 3.45
CA ALA A 72 -11.55 -9.49 3.34
C ALA A 72 -11.53 -10.21 4.71
N ARG A 73 -10.77 -9.71 5.69
CA ARG A 73 -10.77 -10.24 7.08
C ARG A 73 -12.01 -9.84 7.88
N ASN A 74 -12.58 -8.66 7.63
CA ASN A 74 -13.74 -8.15 8.38
C ASN A 74 -15.08 -8.70 7.85
N PHE A 75 -15.12 -9.19 6.61
CA PHE A 75 -16.29 -9.80 6.00
C PHE A 75 -16.36 -11.33 6.19
N GLY A 76 -15.52 -11.92 7.05
CA GLY A 76 -15.46 -13.35 7.36
C GLY A 76 -16.03 -13.71 8.73
#